data_AF-A0A161ZXD2-F1
#
_entry.id   AF-A0A161ZXD2-F1
#
_cell.length_a   1.000
_cell.length_b   1.000
_cell.length_c   1.000
_cell.angle_alpha   90.00
_cell.angle_beta   90.00
_cell.angle_gamma   90.00
#
_symmetry.space_group_name_H-M   'P 1'
#
loop_
_entity.id
_entity.type
_entity.pdbx_description
1 polymer ?
#
loop_
_entity_poly.entity_id
_entity_poly.type
_entity_poly.pdbx_seq_one_letter_code
_entity_poly.pdbx_strand_id
1 'polypeptide(L)'
;MLIDFEYNGKKYMHFDTEQEWPEFTAEQKEQIIDLALFADIRAKRNRLLAESDYTQMPDSDLSDSEKLAWVAYRKELRMLPQNYTAATDVIWPISPFDAANK
;
A
#
# COMPACT_ATOMS: atom_id res chain seq x y z
N MET A 1 -18.28 1.30 -0.59
CA MET A 1 -16.98 0.60 -0.87
C MET A 1 -16.93 -0.67 -0.04
N LEU A 2 -16.40 -1.79 -0.54
CA LEU A 2 -16.28 -3.03 0.24
C LEU A 2 -14.90 -3.12 0.90
N ILE A 3 -14.88 -3.38 2.21
CA ILE A 3 -13.65 -3.58 2.98
C ILE A 3 -13.71 -4.87 3.79
N ASP A 4 -12.53 -5.45 4.02
CA ASP A 4 -12.34 -6.58 4.93
C ASP A 4 -11.51 -6.12 6.13
N PHE A 5 -11.94 -6.42 7.35
CA PHE A 5 -11.23 -6.03 8.57
C PHE A 5 -11.49 -6.98 9.73
N GLU A 6 -10.65 -6.89 10.76
CA GLU A 6 -10.84 -7.59 12.02
C GLU A 6 -11.06 -6.58 13.15
N TYR A 7 -12.13 -6.76 13.93
CA TYR A 7 -12.46 -5.90 15.06
C TYR A 7 -12.85 -6.76 16.25
N ASN A 8 -12.19 -6.55 17.40
CA ASN A 8 -12.38 -7.35 18.62
C ASN A 8 -12.29 -8.88 18.39
N GLY A 9 -11.38 -9.32 17.52
CA GLY A 9 -11.18 -10.74 17.19
C GLY A 9 -12.24 -11.35 16.26
N LYS A 10 -13.21 -10.55 15.80
CA LYS A 10 -14.20 -10.96 14.81
C LYS A 10 -13.77 -10.43 13.43
N LYS A 11 -13.77 -11.33 12.44
CA LYS A 11 -13.51 -10.98 11.04
C LYS A 11 -14.79 -10.54 10.34
N TYR A 12 -14.67 -9.45 9.62
CA TYR A 12 -15.71 -8.84 8.80
C TYR A 12 -15.24 -8.90 7.35
N MET A 13 -16.07 -9.49 6.48
CA MET A 13 -15.78 -9.67 5.07
C MET A 13 -16.84 -8.94 4.26
N HIS A 14 -16.42 -8.25 3.20
CA HIS A 14 -17.28 -7.48 2.29
C HIS A 14 -18.16 -6.47 3.04
N PHE A 15 -17.59 -5.78 4.04
CA PHE A 15 -18.31 -4.73 4.76
C PHE A 15 -18.51 -3.55 3.82
N ASP A 16 -19.77 -3.21 3.53
CA ASP A 16 -20.10 -2.02 2.76
C ASP A 16 -20.06 -0.78 3.65
N THR A 17 -19.13 0.11 3.36
CA THR A 17 -18.91 1.37 4.08
C THR A 17 -20.09 2.34 3.96
N GLU A 18 -20.95 2.18 2.95
CA GLU A 18 -22.11 3.04 2.71
C GLU A 18 -23.37 2.53 3.42
N GLN A 19 -23.34 1.30 3.93
CA GLN A 19 -24.47 0.70 4.63
C GLN A 19 -24.55 1.17 6.10
N GLU A 20 -25.76 1.19 6.65
CA GLU A 20 -25.95 1.36 8.08
C GLU A 20 -25.64 0.08 8.85
N TRP A 21 -24.65 0.17 9.74
CA TRP A 21 -24.26 -0.88 10.67
C TRP A 21 -24.44 -0.35 12.10
N PRO A 22 -25.48 -0.78 12.85
CA PRO A 22 -25.81 -0.22 14.15
C PRO A 22 -24.82 -0.64 15.25
N GLU A 23 -23.98 -1.64 14.99
CA GLU A 23 -22.94 -2.11 15.92
C GLU A 23 -21.71 -1.18 16.00
N PHE A 24 -21.57 -0.24 15.06
CA PHE A 24 -20.46 0.69 15.00
C PHE A 24 -20.95 2.15 15.01
N THR A 25 -20.33 2.98 15.85
CA THR A 25 -20.48 4.44 15.80
C THR A 25 -19.83 5.01 14.53
N ALA A 26 -20.16 6.26 14.18
CA ALA A 26 -19.53 6.93 13.02
C ALA A 26 -17.99 7.00 13.14
N GLU A 27 -17.49 7.33 14.33
CA GLU A 27 -16.06 7.38 14.60
C GLU A 27 -15.38 6.01 14.49
N GLN A 28 -16.03 4.94 15.00
CA GLN A 28 -15.51 3.58 14.84
C GLN A 28 -15.45 3.16 13.38
N LYS A 29 -16.47 3.52 12.58
CA LYS A 29 -16.48 3.23 11.13
C LYS A 29 -15.32 3.94 10.43
N GLU A 30 -15.09 5.21 10.73
CA GLU A 30 -13.97 5.97 10.16
C GLU A 30 -12.63 5.31 10.47
N GLN A 31 -12.40 4.93 11.73
CA GLN A 31 -11.18 4.22 12.15
C GLN A 31 -11.03 2.86 11.46
N ILE A 32 -12.11 2.08 11.35
CA ILE A 32 -12.12 0.79 10.66
C ILE A 32 -11.77 0.96 9.18
N ILE A 33 -12.38 1.95 8.50
CA ILE A 33 -12.13 2.24 7.10
C ILE A 33 -10.66 2.61 6.90
N ASP A 34 -10.14 3.53 7.71
CA ASP A 34 -8.74 3.96 7.61
C ASP A 34 -7.77 2.79 7.86
N LEU A 35 -8.03 1.96 8.87
CA LEU A 35 -7.24 0.76 9.16
C LEU A 35 -7.24 -0.24 8.00
N ALA A 36 -8.40 -0.47 7.38
CA ALA A 36 -8.55 -1.36 6.23
C ALA A 36 -7.77 -0.83 5.02
N LEU A 37 -7.92 0.46 4.71
CA LEU A 37 -7.18 1.10 3.61
C LEU A 37 -5.66 1.06 3.85
N PHE A 38 -5.19 1.28 5.07
CA PHE A 38 -3.77 1.12 5.40
C PHE A 38 -3.29 -0.34 5.30
N ALA A 39 -4.15 -1.32 5.55
CA ALA A 39 -3.83 -2.73 5.30
C ALA A 39 -3.62 -2.98 3.80
N ASP A 40 -4.48 -2.45 2.95
CA ASP A 40 -4.36 -2.54 1.49
C ASP A 40 -3.09 -1.85 0.98
N ILE A 41 -2.76 -0.66 1.52
CA ILE A 41 -1.51 0.04 1.22
C ILE A 41 -0.30 -0.85 1.58
N ARG A 42 -0.29 -1.46 2.76
CA ARG A 42 0.80 -2.37 3.16
C ARG A 42 0.89 -3.58 2.22
N ALA A 43 -0.23 -4.16 1.83
CA ALA A 43 -0.28 -5.29 0.90
C ALA A 43 0.28 -4.91 -0.48
N LYS A 44 -0.19 -3.79 -1.05
CA LYS A 44 0.31 -3.28 -2.34
C LYS A 44 1.80 -2.94 -2.28
N ARG A 45 2.27 -2.29 -1.22
CA ARG A 45 3.69 -2.00 -1.00
C ARG A 45 4.52 -3.29 -0.99
N ASN A 46 4.09 -4.29 -0.23
CA ASN A 46 4.81 -5.57 -0.14
C ASN A 46 4.86 -6.27 -1.50
N ARG A 47 3.76 -6.23 -2.27
CA ARG A 47 3.71 -6.74 -3.63
C ARG A 47 4.72 -6.03 -4.54
N LEU A 48 4.73 -4.70 -4.56
CA LEU A 48 5.66 -3.92 -5.40
C LEU A 48 7.13 -4.13 -5.00
N LEU A 49 7.41 -4.30 -3.70
CA LEU A 49 8.73 -4.70 -3.22
C LEU A 49 9.09 -6.12 -3.68
N ALA A 50 8.18 -7.07 -3.67
CA ALA A 50 8.45 -8.42 -4.17
C ALA A 50 8.69 -8.41 -5.70
N GLU A 51 7.87 -7.70 -6.46
CA GLU A 51 7.98 -7.60 -7.93
C GLU A 51 9.28 -6.93 -8.37
N SER A 52 9.84 -6.02 -7.56
CA SER A 52 11.10 -5.33 -7.84
C SER A 52 12.32 -5.96 -7.16
N ASP A 53 12.21 -7.14 -6.54
CA ASP A 53 13.28 -7.70 -5.73
C ASP A 53 14.52 -8.07 -6.55
N TYR A 54 14.30 -8.65 -7.73
CA TYR A 54 15.36 -9.05 -8.66
C TYR A 54 16.27 -7.89 -9.07
N THR A 55 15.77 -6.65 -9.06
CA THR A 55 16.52 -5.44 -9.43
C THR A 55 17.65 -5.12 -8.46
N GLN A 56 17.63 -5.72 -7.26
CA GLN A 56 18.64 -5.56 -6.22
C GLN A 56 19.76 -6.59 -6.31
N MET A 57 19.62 -7.61 -7.16
CA MET A 57 20.61 -8.66 -7.28
C MET A 57 21.83 -8.19 -8.11
N PRO A 58 23.07 -8.54 -7.72
CA PRO A 58 24.27 -8.13 -8.44
C PRO A 58 24.30 -8.58 -9.91
N ASP A 59 23.76 -9.77 -10.19
CA ASP A 59 23.68 -10.43 -11.49
C ASP A 59 22.47 -9.99 -12.33
N SER A 60 21.68 -9.01 -11.88
CA SER A 60 20.66 -8.42 -12.75
C SER A 60 21.30 -7.69 -13.93
N ASP A 61 20.69 -7.84 -15.12
CA ASP A 61 21.10 -7.23 -16.39
C ASP A 61 20.94 -5.69 -16.43
N LEU A 62 20.58 -5.07 -15.31
CA LEU A 62 20.41 -3.63 -15.17
C LEU A 62 21.77 -2.92 -15.08
N SER A 63 21.86 -1.78 -15.77
CA SER A 63 22.96 -0.83 -15.61
C SER A 63 23.01 -0.25 -14.21
N ASP A 64 24.16 0.32 -13.83
CA ASP A 64 24.33 0.96 -12.51
C ASP A 64 23.33 2.10 -12.28
N SER A 65 23.00 2.87 -13.32
CA SER A 65 22.01 3.94 -13.22
C SER A 65 20.59 3.40 -13.01
N GLU A 66 20.23 2.29 -13.65
CA GLU A 66 18.93 1.65 -13.44
C GLU A 66 18.84 1.04 -12.03
N LYS A 67 19.90 0.37 -11.57
CA LYS A 67 19.99 -0.15 -10.19
C LYS A 67 19.80 0.97 -9.17
N LEU A 68 20.43 2.13 -9.39
CA LEU A 68 20.27 3.31 -8.52
C LEU A 68 18.82 3.82 -8.50
N ALA A 69 18.16 3.89 -9.67
CA ALA A 69 16.76 4.30 -9.76
C ALA A 69 15.83 3.32 -9.00
N TRP A 70 16.08 2.01 -9.10
CA TRP A 70 15.34 1.00 -8.35
C TRP A 70 15.57 1.07 -6.84
N VAL A 71 16.78 1.37 -6.40
CA VAL A 71 17.08 1.61 -4.97
C VAL A 71 16.28 2.81 -4.45
N ALA A 72 16.22 3.91 -5.19
CA ALA A 72 15.44 5.09 -4.83
C ALA A 72 13.94 4.77 -4.75
N TYR A 73 13.38 4.13 -5.79
CA TYR A 73 11.99 3.68 -5.83
C TYR A 73 11.63 2.78 -4.64
N ARG A 74 12.44 1.76 -4.34
CA ARG A 74 12.20 0.85 -3.21
C ARG A 74 12.35 1.55 -1.86
N LYS A 75 13.17 2.58 -1.75
CA LYS A 75 13.26 3.41 -0.54
C LYS A 75 11.95 4.16 -0.33
N GLU A 76 11.41 4.81 -1.37
CA GLU A 76 10.13 5.51 -1.31
C GLU A 76 8.97 4.58 -0.96
N LEU A 77 8.92 3.37 -1.55
CA LEU A 77 7.92 2.35 -1.17
C LEU A 77 7.98 1.99 0.32
N ARG A 78 9.17 1.80 0.89
CA ARG A 78 9.31 1.43 2.31
C ARG A 78 8.88 2.55 3.27
N MET A 79 8.92 3.80 2.82
CA MET A 79 8.40 4.93 3.59
C MET A 79 6.86 4.92 3.67
N LEU A 80 6.17 4.13 2.84
CA LEU A 80 4.73 3.91 2.96
C LEU A 80 4.43 2.84 4.03
N PRO A 81 3.41 3.03 4.91
CA PRO A 81 2.54 4.20 5.06
C PRO A 81 3.04 5.25 6.06
N GLN A 82 4.25 5.11 6.63
CA GLN A 82 4.72 5.87 7.80
C GLN A 82 4.66 7.40 7.66
N ASN A 83 4.66 7.91 6.43
CA ASN A 83 4.61 9.35 6.14
C ASN A 83 3.19 9.92 5.97
N TYR A 84 2.13 9.13 6.12
CA TYR A 84 0.75 9.54 5.82
C TYR A 84 -0.15 9.39 7.03
N THR A 85 -0.95 10.43 7.31
CA THR A 85 -1.97 10.44 8.36
C THR A 85 -3.31 9.89 7.88
N ALA A 86 -3.60 9.99 6.59
CA ALA A 86 -4.81 9.45 5.97
C ALA A 86 -4.42 8.55 4.79
N ALA A 87 -5.06 7.39 4.67
CA ALA A 87 -4.78 6.44 3.60
C ALA A 87 -5.07 7.00 2.19
N THR A 88 -6.04 7.92 2.07
CA THR A 88 -6.42 8.56 0.80
C THR A 88 -5.34 9.47 0.21
N ASP A 89 -4.41 9.94 1.04
CA ASP A 89 -3.36 10.88 0.64
C ASP A 89 -2.12 10.17 0.11
N VAL A 90 -2.06 8.84 0.17
CA VAL A 90 -0.89 8.05 -0.22
C VAL A 90 -0.60 8.23 -1.72
N ILE A 91 0.57 8.81 -2.01
CA ILE A 91 1.10 8.93 -3.35
C ILE A 91 2.07 7.77 -3.60
N TRP A 92 1.82 7.01 -4.67
CA TRP A 92 2.67 5.89 -5.06
C TRP A 92 3.84 6.37 -5.93
N PRO A 93 5.08 5.92 -5.66
CA PRO A 93 6.20 6.22 -6.53
C PRO A 93 6.00 5.56 -7.90
N ILE A 94 6.50 6.21 -8.96
CA ILE A 94 6.45 5.68 -10.33
C ILE A 94 7.61 4.70 -10.51
N SER A 95 7.34 3.51 -11.05
CA SER A 95 8.41 2.54 -11.28
C SER A 95 9.41 3.06 -12.32
N PRO A 96 10.71 2.73 -12.21
CA PRO A 96 11.70 3.13 -13.20
C PRO A 96 11.36 2.73 -14.65
N PHE A 97 10.69 1.58 -14.86
CA PHE A 97 10.25 1.18 -16.21
C PHE A 97 9.07 2.00 -16.72
N ASP A 98 8.11 2.35 -15.86
CA ASP A 98 6.99 3.20 -16.26
C ASP A 98 7.45 4.64 -16.53
N ALA A 99 8.46 5.11 -15.79
CA ALA A 99 9.08 6.41 -16.02
C ALA A 99 9.87 6.45 -17.34
N ALA A 100 10.48 5.34 -17.76
CA ALA A 100 11.21 5.23 -19.02
C ALA A 100 10.30 5.15 -20.27
N ASN A 101 9.01 4.84 -20.08
CA ASN A 101 8.01 4.71 -21.16
C ASN A 101 7.09 5.95 -21.28
N LYS A 102 7.46 7.07 -20.66
CA LYS A 102 6.77 8.37 -20.72
C LYS A 102 7.59 9.38 -21.50
#